data_AF-A0A4D7CUK2-F1
#
_entry.id   AF-A0A4D7CUK2-F1
#
_cell.length_a   1.000
_cell.length_b   1.000
_cell.length_c   1.000
_cell.angle_alpha   90.00
_cell.angle_beta   90.00
_cell.angle_gamma   90.00
#
_symmetry.space_group_name_H-M   'P 1'
#
loop_
_entity.id
_entity.type
_entity.pdbx_description
1 polymer ?
#
loop_
_entity_poly.entity_id
_entity_poly.type
_entity_poly.pdbx_seq_one_letter_code
_entity_poly.pdbx_strand_id
1 'polypeptide(L)'
;MEFYLVARDKTTGLLTWVIVDYDTNTISYDKKGGLISPTTERSIITTDFDGHVIVDVKRANATNELVYDCNIPSGISTQMDEELWLYGNLSIGYGKELSNNSPDVFSLKFDPKEVGKALKIPKEHYQIDVNTWYQDMLHAEPEHVLVFPYAQHMLSDSPGNASLLKDVETMLKAKDAVKFDDIEVYNPKETTNLMKKSSAMMLLIIIGLIIALIIK
;
A
#
# COMPACT_ATOMS: atom_id res chain seq x y z
N MET A 1 4.61 2.20 -5.93
CA MET A 1 4.73 1.10 -6.90
C MET A 1 5.21 -0.12 -6.15
N GLU A 2 4.55 -1.26 -6.26
CA GLU A 2 4.87 -2.47 -5.50
C GLU A 2 5.20 -3.61 -6.46
N PHE A 3 6.20 -4.42 -6.11
CA PHE A 3 6.55 -5.64 -6.83
C PHE A 3 6.09 -6.85 -6.05
N TYR A 4 5.36 -7.72 -6.73
CA TYR A 4 4.83 -8.93 -6.14
C TYR A 4 5.44 -10.15 -6.81
N LEU A 5 5.90 -11.09 -5.99
CA LEU A 5 6.12 -12.46 -6.39
C LEU A 5 4.91 -13.29 -5.99
N VAL A 6 4.36 -14.03 -6.94
CA VAL A 6 3.22 -14.92 -6.70
C VAL A 6 3.74 -16.32 -6.41
N ALA A 7 3.41 -16.85 -5.23
CA ALA A 7 3.81 -18.19 -4.80
C ALA A 7 2.69 -18.85 -4.00
N ARG A 8 2.76 -20.17 -3.82
CA ARG A 8 1.81 -20.91 -2.98
C ARG A 8 2.35 -21.04 -1.56
N ASP A 9 1.56 -20.62 -0.58
CA ASP A 9 1.84 -20.86 0.83
C ASP A 9 1.74 -22.37 1.13
N LYS A 10 2.81 -22.95 1.67
CA LYS A 10 2.88 -24.38 1.99
C LYS A 10 2.04 -24.77 3.20
N THR A 11 1.69 -23.82 4.07
CA THR A 11 0.89 -24.05 5.28
C THR A 11 -0.59 -23.93 4.98
N THR A 12 -1.02 -22.88 4.27
CA THR A 12 -2.44 -22.66 3.97
C THR A 12 -2.89 -23.25 2.63
N GLY A 13 -1.95 -23.50 1.72
CA GLY A 13 -2.25 -23.96 0.36
C GLY A 13 -2.74 -22.86 -0.57
N LEU A 14 -2.95 -21.64 -0.09
CA LEU A 14 -3.41 -20.50 -0.88
C LEU A 14 -2.30 -19.97 -1.79
N LEU A 15 -2.70 -19.44 -2.94
CA LEU A 15 -1.83 -18.57 -3.71
C LEU A 15 -1.67 -17.25 -2.94
N THR A 16 -0.44 -16.76 -2.85
CA THR A 16 -0.03 -15.64 -2.01
C THR A 16 0.70 -14.62 -2.85
N TRP A 17 0.35 -13.34 -2.71
CA TRP A 17 1.10 -12.23 -3.25
C TRP A 17 2.17 -11.79 -2.25
N VAL A 18 3.43 -12.03 -2.57
CA VAL A 18 4.56 -11.66 -1.71
C VAL A 18 5.16 -10.36 -2.22
N ILE A 19 4.98 -9.26 -1.47
CA ILE A 19 5.63 -7.98 -1.77
C ILE A 19 7.12 -8.15 -1.51
N VAL A 20 7.95 -8.04 -2.55
CA VAL A 20 9.41 -8.23 -2.43
C VAL A 20 10.19 -6.94 -2.64
N ASP A 21 9.59 -5.94 -3.29
CA ASP A 21 10.12 -4.58 -3.40
C ASP A 21 8.97 -3.59 -3.50
N TYR A 22 9.20 -2.35 -3.12
CA TYR A 22 8.28 -1.26 -3.37
C TYR A 22 9.01 0.08 -3.37
N ASP A 23 8.49 0.99 -4.18
CA ASP A 23 8.95 2.37 -4.27
C ASP A 23 7.82 3.34 -3.94
N THR A 24 8.12 4.32 -3.08
CA THR A 24 7.14 5.27 -2.54
C THR A 24 7.65 6.71 -2.57
N ASN A 25 6.72 7.66 -2.77
CA ASN A 25 6.93 9.10 -2.62
C ASN A 25 6.43 9.62 -1.26
N THR A 26 5.85 8.76 -0.43
CA THR A 26 5.37 9.09 0.92
C THR A 26 6.38 8.68 1.98
N ILE A 27 6.31 9.35 3.13
CA ILE A 27 7.03 8.92 4.33
C ILE A 27 6.40 7.61 4.80
N SER A 28 7.21 6.58 4.95
CA SER A 28 6.77 5.28 5.45
C SER A 28 7.17 5.09 6.91
N TYR A 29 6.60 4.08 7.56
CA TYR A 29 6.98 3.68 8.91
C TYR A 29 7.62 2.28 8.90
N ASP A 30 8.78 2.14 9.52
CA ASP A 30 9.42 0.87 9.85
C ASP A 30 9.52 0.71 11.37
N LYS A 31 9.26 -0.51 11.85
CA LYS A 31 9.34 -0.85 13.27
C LYS A 31 10.74 -0.62 13.87
N LYS A 32 11.83 -0.73 13.08
CA LYS A 32 13.19 -0.50 13.57
C LYS A 32 13.65 0.94 13.42
N GLY A 33 13.35 1.57 12.27
CA GLY A 33 13.83 2.91 11.90
C GLY A 33 12.90 4.07 12.26
N GLY A 34 11.64 3.81 12.64
CA GLY A 34 10.63 4.86 12.78
C GLY A 34 10.20 5.39 11.41
N LEU A 35 10.18 6.71 11.23
CA LEU A 35 9.82 7.32 9.96
C LEU A 35 10.96 7.16 8.94
N ILE A 36 10.66 6.57 7.79
CA ILE A 36 11.57 6.41 6.66
C ILE A 36 11.21 7.46 5.59
N SER A 37 12.23 8.15 5.08
CA SER A 37 12.09 9.04 3.93
C SER A 37 11.56 8.30 2.69
N PRO A 38 10.88 9.01 1.78
CA PRO A 38 10.50 8.45 0.48
C PRO A 38 11.69 7.83 -0.27
N THR A 39 11.44 6.76 -1.04
CA THR A 39 12.48 6.11 -1.85
C THR A 39 12.60 6.70 -3.25
N THR A 40 11.57 7.41 -3.71
CA THR A 40 11.50 7.96 -5.06
C THR A 40 11.96 9.42 -5.13
N GLU A 41 12.70 9.77 -6.18
CA GLU A 41 12.97 11.17 -6.55
C GLU A 41 11.88 11.73 -7.48
N ARG A 42 11.21 10.85 -8.22
CA ARG A 42 10.11 11.16 -9.14
C ARG A 42 9.05 10.08 -9.03
N SER A 43 7.80 10.49 -8.88
CA SER A 43 6.67 9.57 -8.75
C SER A 43 5.41 10.25 -9.25
N ILE A 44 5.20 10.15 -10.56
CA ILE A 44 4.02 10.64 -11.26
C ILE A 44 3.24 9.41 -11.68
N ILE A 45 1.99 9.34 -11.22
CA ILE A 45 0.98 8.41 -11.71
C ILE A 45 -0.27 9.26 -11.88
N THR A 46 -0.67 9.51 -13.12
CA THR A 46 -1.81 10.37 -13.42
C THR A 46 -2.60 9.86 -14.61
N THR A 47 -3.78 10.42 -14.81
CA THR A 47 -4.63 10.10 -15.94
C THR A 47 -5.05 11.41 -16.60
N ASP A 48 -4.91 11.49 -17.91
CA ASP A 48 -5.33 12.67 -18.67
C ASP A 48 -6.84 12.67 -18.97
N PHE A 49 -7.31 13.68 -19.71
CA PHE A 49 -8.72 13.84 -20.03
C PHE A 49 -9.25 12.79 -21.03
N ASP A 50 -8.37 12.16 -21.79
CA ASP A 50 -8.71 11.10 -22.75
C ASP A 50 -8.66 9.70 -22.10
N GLY A 51 -8.27 9.61 -20.82
CA GLY A 51 -8.19 8.35 -20.09
C GLY A 51 -6.88 7.60 -20.31
N HIS A 52 -5.82 8.28 -20.75
CA HIS A 52 -4.47 7.70 -20.77
C HIS A 52 -3.85 7.79 -19.39
N VAL A 53 -3.38 6.66 -18.86
CA VAL A 53 -2.53 6.64 -17.67
C VAL A 53 -1.12 6.97 -18.11
N ILE A 54 -0.48 7.89 -17.37
CA ILE A 54 0.90 8.27 -17.55
C ILE A 54 1.62 7.95 -16.24
N VAL A 55 2.66 7.11 -16.34
CA VAL A 55 3.48 6.71 -15.21
C VAL A 55 4.92 7.11 -15.46
N ASP A 56 5.49 7.79 -14.48
CA ASP A 56 6.91 8.10 -14.41
C ASP A 56 7.38 7.99 -12.95
N VAL A 57 7.97 6.85 -12.62
CA VAL A 57 8.47 6.53 -11.29
C VAL A 57 9.96 6.25 -11.38
N LYS A 58 10.75 6.94 -10.57
CA LYS A 58 12.20 6.72 -10.46
C LYS A 58 12.65 6.77 -9.01
N ARG A 59 13.35 5.73 -8.59
CA ARG A 59 13.99 5.63 -7.29
C ARG A 59 15.20 6.56 -7.19
N ALA A 60 15.42 7.16 -6.03
CA ALA A 60 16.46 8.16 -5.82
C ALA A 60 17.89 7.62 -6.01
N ASN A 61 18.11 6.31 -5.81
CA ASN A 61 19.39 5.66 -6.06
C ASN A 61 19.53 5.09 -7.49
N ALA A 62 18.57 5.39 -8.38
CA ALA A 62 18.51 4.96 -9.78
C ALA A 62 18.54 3.44 -10.03
N THR A 63 18.21 2.60 -9.03
CA THR A 63 18.11 1.15 -9.27
C THR A 63 16.82 0.76 -10.00
N ASN A 64 15.76 1.53 -9.74
CA ASN A 64 14.40 1.24 -10.18
C ASN A 64 13.82 2.45 -10.92
N GLU A 65 13.41 2.25 -12.17
CA GLU A 65 12.72 3.23 -13.01
C GLU A 65 11.64 2.53 -13.84
N LEU A 66 10.46 3.12 -13.89
CA LEU A 66 9.33 2.66 -14.69
C LEU A 66 8.65 3.88 -15.32
N VAL A 67 8.70 3.94 -16.65
CA VAL A 67 8.09 4.99 -17.47
C VAL A 67 7.23 4.31 -18.53
N TYR A 68 5.93 4.58 -18.51
CA TYR A 68 5.00 4.07 -19.50
C TYR A 68 3.74 4.92 -19.60
N ASP A 69 3.05 4.78 -20.72
CA ASP A 69 1.68 5.22 -20.88
C ASP A 69 0.76 4.08 -21.37
N CYS A 70 -0.52 4.15 -21.02
CA CYS A 70 -1.52 3.22 -21.52
C CYS A 70 -2.90 3.86 -21.68
N ASN A 71 -3.62 3.49 -22.74
CA ASN A 71 -4.97 3.96 -23.02
C ASN A 71 -6.00 3.04 -22.34
N ILE A 72 -6.61 3.51 -21.23
CA ILE A 72 -7.63 2.74 -20.50
C ILE A 72 -8.87 2.48 -21.37
N PRO A 73 -9.46 3.47 -22.08
CA PRO A 73 -10.65 3.23 -22.90
C PRO A 73 -10.54 2.10 -23.93
N SER A 74 -9.34 1.82 -24.43
CA SER A 74 -9.08 0.69 -25.35
C SER A 74 -9.02 -0.68 -24.68
N GLY A 75 -9.15 -0.74 -23.35
CA GLY A 75 -9.08 -1.97 -22.58
C GLY A 75 -10.26 -2.91 -22.82
N ILE A 76 -9.96 -4.21 -22.91
CA ILE A 76 -10.96 -5.25 -23.13
C ILE A 76 -11.37 -5.83 -21.78
N SER A 77 -12.65 -5.71 -21.43
CA SER A 77 -13.19 -6.31 -20.20
C SER A 77 -12.97 -7.82 -20.21
N THR A 78 -12.23 -8.31 -19.21
CA THR A 78 -11.77 -9.69 -19.13
C THR A 78 -12.06 -10.23 -17.72
N GLN A 79 -12.59 -11.45 -17.65
CA GLN A 79 -12.77 -12.16 -16.39
C GLN A 79 -11.40 -12.62 -15.89
N MET A 80 -11.10 -12.33 -14.62
CA MET A 80 -9.83 -12.64 -14.02
C MET A 80 -9.80 -14.04 -13.42
N ASP A 81 -8.61 -14.63 -13.35
CA ASP A 81 -8.38 -15.89 -12.65
C ASP A 81 -8.65 -15.70 -11.14
N GLU A 82 -9.56 -16.52 -10.61
CA GLU A 82 -10.01 -16.38 -9.22
C GLU A 82 -8.89 -16.70 -8.23
N GLU A 83 -8.03 -17.69 -8.54
CA GLU A 83 -6.90 -18.07 -7.69
C GLU A 83 -5.89 -16.95 -7.55
N LEU A 84 -5.55 -16.31 -8.66
CA LEU A 84 -4.62 -15.20 -8.68
C LEU A 84 -5.21 -13.94 -8.03
N TRP A 85 -6.40 -13.51 -8.44
CA TRP A 85 -6.89 -12.17 -8.12
C TRP A 85 -7.82 -12.11 -6.92
N LEU A 86 -8.66 -13.13 -6.70
CA LEU A 86 -9.54 -13.17 -5.53
C LEU A 86 -8.83 -13.78 -4.33
N TYR A 87 -8.24 -14.96 -4.49
CA TYR A 87 -7.60 -15.67 -3.37
C TYR A 87 -6.21 -15.12 -3.05
N GLY A 88 -5.43 -14.68 -4.05
CA GLY A 88 -4.18 -13.95 -3.83
C GLY A 88 -4.36 -12.69 -2.98
N ASN A 89 -5.45 -11.94 -3.18
CA ASN A 89 -5.84 -10.79 -2.35
C ASN A 89 -6.13 -11.14 -0.88
N LEU A 90 -6.45 -12.40 -0.57
CA LEU A 90 -6.66 -12.87 0.81
C LEU A 90 -5.38 -13.35 1.50
N SER A 91 -4.29 -13.49 0.75
CA SER A 91 -3.02 -14.01 1.22
C SER A 91 -1.88 -13.10 0.76
N ILE A 92 -1.46 -12.19 1.63
CA ILE A 92 -0.36 -11.27 1.36
C ILE A 92 0.82 -11.62 2.25
N GLY A 93 2.03 -11.60 1.68
CA GLY A 93 3.30 -11.79 2.37
C GLY A 93 4.29 -10.68 2.05
N TYR A 94 5.37 -10.60 2.83
CA TYR A 94 6.49 -9.69 2.57
C TYR A 94 7.78 -10.48 2.48
N GLY A 95 8.60 -10.17 1.47
CA GLY A 95 9.94 -10.73 1.29
C GLY A 95 10.81 -10.47 2.53
N LYS A 96 11.79 -11.35 2.75
CA LYS A 96 12.62 -11.37 3.97
C LYS A 96 13.25 -10.01 4.31
N GLU A 97 13.76 -9.30 3.31
CA GLU A 97 14.42 -8.00 3.49
C GLU A 97 13.42 -6.91 3.95
N LEU A 98 12.17 -6.98 3.49
CA LEU A 98 11.13 -6.02 3.88
C LEU A 98 10.50 -6.35 5.23
N SER A 99 10.21 -7.63 5.48
CA SER A 99 9.58 -8.07 6.73
C SER A 99 10.55 -8.23 7.89
N ASN A 100 11.87 -8.23 7.64
CA ASN A 100 12.86 -8.78 8.57
C ASN A 100 12.50 -10.20 9.05
N ASN A 101 11.83 -10.99 8.20
CA ASN A 101 11.29 -12.30 8.53
C ASN A 101 10.21 -12.28 9.64
N SER A 102 9.54 -11.14 9.84
CA SER A 102 8.40 -10.99 10.74
C SER A 102 7.11 -11.51 10.07
N PRO A 103 6.22 -12.18 10.81
CA PRO A 103 4.89 -12.53 10.31
C PRO A 103 3.93 -11.33 10.24
N ASP A 104 4.32 -10.17 10.77
CA ASP A 104 3.50 -8.97 10.79
C ASP A 104 3.45 -8.32 9.42
N VAL A 105 2.44 -8.68 8.65
CA VAL A 105 2.21 -8.17 7.29
C VAL A 105 1.15 -7.06 7.34
N PHE A 106 1.50 -5.89 6.82
CA PHE A 106 0.49 -4.89 6.45
C PHE A 106 -0.15 -5.35 5.15
N SER A 107 -1.44 -5.64 5.14
CA SER A 107 -2.13 -6.09 3.94
C SER A 107 -3.40 -5.32 3.73
N LEU A 108 -3.62 -4.92 2.47
CA LEU A 108 -4.81 -4.26 2.01
C LEU A 108 -5.61 -5.27 1.19
N LYS A 109 -6.90 -5.44 1.51
CA LYS A 109 -7.81 -6.32 0.78
C LYS A 109 -8.76 -5.50 -0.07
N PHE A 110 -8.94 -5.92 -1.32
CA PHE A 110 -9.95 -5.43 -2.24
C PHE A 110 -11.30 -6.16 -2.06
N ASP A 111 -12.41 -5.54 -2.47
CA ASP A 111 -13.69 -6.25 -2.63
C ASP A 111 -13.56 -7.26 -3.80
N PRO A 112 -14.03 -8.51 -3.67
CA PRO A 112 -13.88 -9.52 -4.72
C PRO A 112 -14.54 -9.08 -6.03
N LYS A 113 -15.61 -8.27 -5.96
CA LYS A 113 -16.28 -7.75 -7.14
C LYS A 113 -15.42 -6.76 -7.91
N GLU A 114 -14.48 -6.08 -7.26
CA GLU A 114 -13.60 -5.09 -7.89
C GLU A 114 -12.42 -5.75 -8.61
N VAL A 115 -11.99 -6.93 -8.18
CA VAL A 115 -10.84 -7.66 -8.76
C VAL A 115 -11.22 -8.88 -9.59
N GLY A 116 -12.50 -9.26 -9.63
CA GLY A 116 -12.98 -10.37 -10.47
C GLY A 116 -12.97 -10.05 -11.98
N LYS A 117 -12.91 -8.77 -12.35
CA LYS A 117 -12.82 -8.31 -13.75
C LYS A 117 -11.83 -7.17 -13.87
N ALA A 118 -11.06 -7.18 -14.95
CA ALA A 118 -10.14 -6.11 -15.30
C ALA A 118 -10.35 -5.65 -16.75
N LEU A 119 -9.81 -4.50 -17.09
CA LEU A 119 -9.57 -4.08 -18.46
C LEU A 119 -8.17 -4.56 -18.86
N LYS A 120 -8.10 -5.51 -19.77
CA LYS A 120 -6.83 -5.96 -20.35
C LYS A 120 -6.47 -5.05 -21.53
N ILE A 121 -5.37 -4.34 -21.43
CA ILE A 121 -4.95 -3.38 -22.45
C ILE A 121 -4.23 -4.12 -23.58
N PRO A 122 -4.70 -4.02 -24.84
CA PRO A 122 -3.99 -4.59 -25.99
C PRO A 122 -2.60 -3.97 -26.17
N LYS A 123 -1.69 -4.71 -26.78
CA LYS A 123 -0.27 -4.32 -26.89
C LYS A 123 -0.08 -3.00 -27.64
N GLU A 124 -0.90 -2.75 -28.65
CA GLU A 124 -0.94 -1.54 -29.46
C GLU A 124 -1.43 -0.29 -28.70
N HIS A 125 -1.92 -0.46 -27.47
CA HIS A 125 -2.52 0.59 -26.65
C HIS A 125 -1.74 0.89 -25.36
N TYR A 126 -0.50 0.40 -25.26
CA TYR A 126 0.43 0.85 -24.24
C TYR A 126 1.86 0.89 -24.78
N GLN A 127 2.67 1.79 -24.23
CA GLN A 127 4.08 1.92 -24.53
C GLN A 127 4.88 1.93 -23.24
N ILE A 128 5.86 1.03 -23.14
CA ILE A 128 6.83 1.01 -22.03
C ILE A 128 8.11 1.65 -22.55
N ASP A 129 8.44 2.85 -22.09
CA ASP A 129 9.67 3.54 -22.47
C ASP A 129 10.87 3.04 -21.64
N VAL A 130 10.64 2.84 -20.34
CA VAL A 130 11.65 2.36 -19.40
C VAL A 130 11.01 1.40 -18.43
N ASN A 131 11.64 0.24 -18.24
CA ASN A 131 11.36 -0.66 -17.12
C ASN A 131 12.67 -1.27 -16.64
N THR A 132 13.15 -0.84 -15.48
CA THR A 132 14.38 -1.36 -14.87
C THR A 132 14.16 -2.34 -13.73
N TRP A 133 12.91 -2.71 -13.46
CA TRP A 133 12.60 -3.60 -12.35
C TRP A 133 13.06 -5.03 -12.67
N TYR A 134 14.04 -5.50 -11.90
CA TYR A 134 14.59 -6.86 -12.00
C TYR A 134 15.02 -7.26 -13.42
N GLN A 135 15.72 -6.37 -14.16
CA GLN A 135 16.12 -6.59 -15.56
C GLN A 135 16.94 -7.86 -15.80
N ASP A 136 17.69 -8.32 -14.79
CA ASP A 136 18.47 -9.56 -14.88
C ASP A 136 17.61 -10.83 -14.84
N MET A 137 16.33 -10.70 -14.46
CA MET A 137 15.40 -11.82 -14.25
C MET A 137 14.14 -11.73 -15.13
N LEU A 138 13.76 -10.53 -15.57
CA LEU A 138 12.49 -10.27 -16.25
C LEU A 138 12.69 -9.54 -17.57
N HIS A 139 11.78 -9.78 -18.50
CA HIS A 139 11.65 -8.94 -19.68
C HIS A 139 11.14 -7.54 -19.28
N ALA A 140 11.70 -6.50 -19.90
CA ALA A 140 11.25 -5.13 -19.67
C ALA A 140 9.78 -4.93 -20.10
N GLU A 141 9.34 -5.64 -21.14
CA GLU A 141 7.97 -5.64 -21.59
C GLU A 141 7.14 -6.70 -20.84
N PRO A 142 6.03 -6.31 -20.19
CA PRO A 142 5.17 -7.26 -19.49
C PRO A 142 4.33 -8.07 -20.47
N GLU A 143 4.02 -9.32 -20.11
CA GLU A 143 3.09 -10.17 -20.87
C GLU A 143 1.69 -9.53 -20.96
N HIS A 144 1.22 -8.92 -19.85
CA HIS A 144 -0.11 -8.34 -19.73
C HIS A 144 -0.06 -7.01 -18.97
N VAL A 145 -0.86 -6.05 -19.43
CA VAL A 145 -1.20 -4.82 -18.70
C VAL A 145 -2.69 -4.88 -18.35
N LEU A 146 -2.99 -4.80 -17.06
CA LEU A 146 -4.34 -4.93 -16.52
C LEU A 146 -4.68 -3.68 -15.70
N VAL A 147 -5.89 -3.16 -15.91
CA VAL A 147 -6.42 -2.03 -15.15
C VAL A 147 -7.67 -2.48 -14.41
N PHE A 148 -7.70 -2.26 -13.10
CA PHE A 148 -8.86 -2.50 -12.25
C PHE A 148 -9.48 -1.14 -11.89
N PRO A 149 -10.42 -0.62 -12.70
CA PRO A 149 -10.87 0.77 -12.60
C PRO A 149 -11.63 1.08 -11.30
N TYR A 150 -12.13 0.05 -10.61
CA TYR A 150 -12.93 0.19 -9.39
C TYR A 150 -12.23 -0.33 -8.14
N ALA A 151 -11.01 -0.87 -8.26
CA ALA A 151 -10.31 -1.47 -7.12
C ALA A 151 -9.93 -0.42 -6.09
N GLN A 152 -10.45 -0.58 -4.88
CA GLN A 152 -10.12 0.25 -3.73
C GLN A 152 -9.78 -0.64 -2.53
N HIS A 153 -8.81 -0.20 -1.74
CA HIS A 153 -8.47 -0.89 -0.51
C HIS A 153 -9.64 -0.74 0.48
N MET A 154 -10.28 -1.86 0.79
CA MET A 154 -11.51 -1.90 1.57
C MET A 154 -11.23 -2.26 3.02
N LEU A 155 -10.37 -3.24 3.27
CA LEU A 155 -9.93 -3.64 4.61
C LEU A 155 -8.41 -3.57 4.68
N SER A 156 -7.88 -3.05 5.79
CA SER A 156 -6.44 -3.04 6.06
C SER A 156 -6.13 -3.77 7.36
N ASP A 157 -5.13 -4.65 7.32
CA ASP A 157 -4.52 -5.16 8.54
C ASP A 157 -3.57 -4.11 9.13
N SER A 158 -3.66 -3.90 10.44
CA SER A 158 -2.68 -3.06 11.15
C SER A 158 -1.40 -3.85 11.44
N PRO A 159 -0.22 -3.21 11.47
CA PRO A 159 1.02 -3.88 11.84
C PRO A 159 0.90 -4.60 13.20
N GLY A 160 1.16 -5.92 13.22
CA GLY A 160 0.97 -6.76 14.42
C GLY A 160 -0.35 -7.54 14.47
N ASN A 161 -1.27 -7.31 13.54
CA ASN A 161 -2.53 -8.05 13.39
C ASN A 161 -2.72 -8.46 11.93
N ALA A 162 -2.32 -9.70 11.59
CA ALA A 162 -2.59 -10.27 10.29
C ALA A 162 -3.90 -11.09 10.32
N SER A 163 -4.87 -10.71 9.49
CA SER A 163 -6.13 -11.42 9.32
C SER A 163 -5.90 -12.63 8.43
N LEU A 164 -6.07 -13.84 8.99
CA LEU A 164 -6.03 -15.10 8.24
C LEU A 164 -7.40 -15.36 7.60
N LEU A 165 -7.70 -14.65 6.52
CA LEU A 165 -8.91 -14.86 5.72
C LEU A 165 -8.63 -15.98 4.71
N LYS A 166 -9.41 -17.07 4.78
CA LYS A 166 -9.17 -18.27 3.97
C LYS A 166 -10.01 -18.35 2.71
N ASP A 167 -11.08 -17.57 2.66
CA ASP A 167 -12.05 -17.58 1.58
C ASP A 167 -12.81 -16.25 1.50
N VAL A 168 -13.49 -16.07 0.37
CA VAL A 168 -14.30 -14.89 0.06
C VAL A 168 -15.43 -14.71 1.08
N GLU A 169 -16.07 -15.78 1.53
CA GLU A 169 -17.19 -15.71 2.47
C GLU A 169 -16.76 -15.11 3.81
N THR A 170 -15.63 -15.57 4.35
CA THR A 170 -15.06 -15.08 5.60
C THR A 170 -14.65 -13.62 5.47
N MET A 171 -14.10 -13.21 4.32
CA MET A 171 -13.75 -11.81 4.09
C MET A 171 -14.98 -10.91 4.02
N LEU A 172 -16.05 -11.33 3.32
CA LEU A 172 -17.30 -10.58 3.26
C LEU A 172 -17.95 -10.44 4.65
N LYS A 173 -17.93 -11.51 5.46
CA LYS A 173 -18.37 -11.43 6.86
C LYS A 173 -17.54 -10.45 7.69
N ALA A 174 -16.21 -10.44 7.50
CA ALA A 174 -15.33 -9.50 8.19
C ALA A 174 -15.63 -8.06 7.79
N LYS A 175 -15.89 -7.80 6.50
CA LYS A 175 -16.32 -6.50 5.99
C LYS A 175 -17.63 -6.05 6.64
N ASP A 176 -18.65 -6.90 6.61
CA ASP A 176 -19.98 -6.55 7.10
C ASP A 176 -20.03 -6.40 8.63
N ALA A 177 -19.04 -6.95 9.34
CA ALA A 177 -18.88 -6.79 10.78
C ALA A 177 -18.23 -5.46 11.18
N VAL A 178 -17.67 -4.67 10.25
CA VAL A 178 -17.08 -3.36 10.54
C VAL A 178 -18.19 -2.38 10.92
N LYS A 179 -18.17 -1.93 12.17
CA LYS A 179 -19.10 -0.93 12.69
C LYS A 179 -18.47 0.46 12.59
N PHE A 180 -18.65 1.12 11.45
CA PHE A 180 -18.07 2.44 11.20
C PHE A 180 -18.49 3.49 12.24
N ASP A 181 -19.72 3.39 12.75
CA ASP A 181 -20.25 4.32 13.77
C ASP A 181 -19.55 4.20 15.13
N ASP A 182 -18.93 3.05 15.40
CA ASP A 182 -18.22 2.78 16.66
C ASP A 182 -16.72 3.14 16.57
N ILE A 183 -16.21 3.53 15.38
CA ILE A 183 -14.80 3.86 15.19
C ILE A 183 -14.53 5.23 15.81
N GLU A 184 -13.64 5.27 16.79
CA GLU A 184 -13.16 6.51 17.39
C GLU A 184 -12.36 7.31 16.36
N VAL A 185 -12.97 8.35 15.82
CA VAL A 185 -12.35 9.22 14.82
C VAL A 185 -11.43 10.23 15.49
N TYR A 186 -10.29 10.52 14.84
CA TYR A 186 -9.38 11.55 15.31
C TYR A 186 -10.10 12.89 15.47
N ASN A 187 -10.07 13.45 16.68
CA ASN A 187 -10.65 14.75 16.99
C ASN A 187 -9.54 15.79 17.21
N PRO A 188 -9.31 16.71 16.25
CA PRO A 188 -8.27 17.73 16.37
C PRO A 188 -8.39 18.60 17.64
N LYS A 189 -9.62 18.76 18.17
CA LYS A 189 -9.85 19.53 19.40
C LYS A 189 -9.25 18.86 20.62
N GLU A 190 -9.25 17.54 20.69
CA GLU A 190 -8.70 16.80 21.82
C GLU A 190 -7.19 16.90 21.85
N THR A 191 -6.52 16.72 20.71
CA THR A 191 -5.08 16.94 20.58
C THR A 191 -4.72 18.39 20.93
N THR A 192 -5.47 19.36 20.42
CA THR A 192 -5.26 20.78 20.73
C THR A 192 -5.41 21.05 22.23
N ASN A 193 -6.42 20.47 22.88
CA ASN A 193 -6.65 20.62 24.32
C ASN A 193 -5.53 19.95 25.13
N LEU A 194 -5.04 18.79 24.71
CA LEU A 194 -3.91 18.12 25.34
C LEU A 194 -2.64 18.97 25.24
N MET A 195 -2.35 19.54 24.06
CA MET A 195 -1.21 20.46 23.87
C MET A 195 -1.32 21.68 24.78
N LYS A 196 -2.48 22.34 24.85
CA LYS A 196 -2.71 23.48 25.75
C LYS A 196 -2.48 23.13 27.22
N LYS A 197 -3.01 21.99 27.67
CA LYS A 197 -2.79 21.50 29.05
C LYS A 197 -1.32 21.22 29.32
N SER A 198 -0.61 20.59 28.38
CA SER A 198 0.82 20.33 28.47
C SER A 198 1.63 21.62 28.58
N SER A 199 1.36 22.61 27.72
CA SER A 199 2.02 23.92 27.76
C SER A 199 1.75 24.66 29.08
N ALA A 200 0.52 24.63 29.58
CA ALA A 200 0.18 25.26 30.87
C ALA A 200 0.91 24.58 32.03
N MET A 201 0.97 23.26 32.05
CA MET A 201 1.74 22.50 33.05
C MET A 201 3.23 22.86 33.02
N MET A 202 3.81 22.93 31.82
CA MET A 202 5.22 23.30 31.64
C MET A 202 5.51 24.71 32.14
N LEU A 203 4.60 25.67 31.87
CA LEU A 203 4.73 27.04 32.39
C LEU A 203 4.70 27.07 33.92
N LEU A 204 3.81 26.32 34.56
CA LEU A 204 3.75 26.21 36.02
C LEU A 204 5.04 25.63 36.61
N ILE A 205 5.61 24.60 35.97
CA ILE A 205 6.90 24.02 36.37
C ILE A 205 8.01 25.08 36.28
N ILE A 206 8.08 25.82 35.18
CA ILE A 206 9.08 26.89 34.99
C ILE A 206 8.94 27.97 36.06
N ILE A 207 7.72 28.44 36.34
CA ILE A 207 7.45 29.43 37.39
C ILE A 207 7.88 28.90 38.76
N GLY A 208 7.54 27.65 39.09
CA GLY A 208 7.94 27.01 40.34
C GLY A 208 9.46 26.92 40.50
N LEU A 209 10.18 26.58 39.43
CA LEU A 209 11.64 26.54 39.42
C LEU A 209 12.27 27.92 39.60
N ILE A 210 11.73 28.96 38.96
CA ILE A 210 12.18 30.35 39.13
C ILE A 210 11.98 30.81 40.58
N ILE A 211 10.81 30.54 41.16
CA ILE A 211 10.52 30.88 42.56
C ILE A 211 11.49 30.16 43.49
N ALA A 212 11.71 28.87 43.30
CA ALA A 212 12.66 28.09 44.10
C ALA A 212 14.12 28.58 43.97
N LEU A 213 14.50 29.13 42.82
CA LEU A 213 15.81 29.74 42.60
C LEU A 213 15.97 31.07 43.35
N ILE A 214 14.90 31.88 43.44
CA ILE A 214 14.90 33.20 44.10
C ILE A 214 14.82 33.08 45.63
N ILE A 215 14.13 32.06 46.13
CA ILE A 215 13.96 31.82 47.58
C ILE A 215 15.20 31.13 48.19
N LYS A 216 16.12 30.66 47.35
CA LYS A 216 17.46 30.18 47.75
C LYS A 216 18.41 31.34 48.00
#